data_AF-A0A973ME16-F1
#
_entry.id   AF-A0A973ME16-F1
#
_cell.length_a   1.000
_cell.length_b   1.000
_cell.length_c   1.000
_cell.angle_alpha   90.00
_cell.angle_beta   90.00
_cell.angle_gamma   90.00
#
_symmetry.space_group_name_H-M   'P 1'
#
loop_
_entity.id
_entity.type
_entity.pdbx_description
1 polymer ?
#
loop_
_entity_poly.entity_id
_entity_poly.type
_entity_poly.pdbx_seq_one_letter_code
_entity_poly.pdbx_strand_id
1 'polypeptide(L)'
;MTATPETDLKPLAPLARTIAETVRDTPIRLGSPEGAADLVATLTVKVAAYVGHELGPDAKVLGEVQAERDRQDAKWGEQNHPNGTGLNYQRHLADEERAACDAAFRNGRGTWRHVLAEEVAEANAESDPMKLRAELVQVAAVAVNWIGAIDRSQA
;
A
#
# COMPACT_ATOMS: atom_id res chain seq x y z
N MET A 1 -18.89 6.79 25.07
CA MET A 1 -17.68 5.97 25.28
C MET A 1 -17.51 5.11 24.04
N THR A 2 -16.73 5.60 23.07
CA THR A 2 -16.35 4.81 21.89
C THR A 2 -15.25 3.86 22.32
N ALA A 3 -15.51 2.56 22.23
CA ALA A 3 -14.49 1.55 22.47
C ALA A 3 -13.39 1.72 21.41
N THR A 4 -12.13 1.84 21.84
CA THR A 4 -10.98 1.74 20.95
C THR A 4 -11.08 0.39 20.25
N PRO A 5 -11.10 0.32 18.91
CA PRO A 5 -11.13 -0.97 18.23
C PRO A 5 -9.89 -1.76 18.66
N GLU A 6 -10.11 -2.98 19.13
CA GLU A 6 -9.04 -3.88 19.55
C GLU A 6 -8.14 -4.13 18.33
N THR A 7 -6.92 -3.59 18.34
CA THR A 7 -6.00 -3.67 17.21
C THR A 7 -5.70 -5.14 16.93
N ASP A 8 -6.10 -5.64 15.74
CA ASP A 8 -5.72 -7.00 15.33
C ASP A 8 -4.21 -7.02 15.05
N LEU A 9 -3.45 -7.58 15.99
CA LEU A 9 -2.00 -7.69 15.91
C LEU A 9 -1.54 -8.93 15.15
N LYS A 10 -2.44 -9.82 14.69
CA LYS A 10 -2.05 -11.03 13.95
C LYS A 10 -1.18 -10.75 12.73
N PRO A 11 -1.40 -9.69 11.93
CA PRO A 11 -0.51 -9.35 10.81
C PRO A 11 0.93 -9.05 11.24
N LEU A 12 1.14 -8.64 12.50
CA LEU A 12 2.47 -8.34 13.06
C LEU A 12 3.14 -9.54 13.73
N ALA A 13 2.51 -10.73 13.74
CA ALA A 13 3.09 -11.92 14.35
C ALA A 13 4.50 -12.29 13.81
N PRO A 14 4.80 -12.15 12.50
CA PRO A 14 6.16 -12.37 12.00
C PRO A 14 7.17 -11.34 12.51
N LEU A 15 6.79 -10.06 12.62
CA LEU A 15 7.62 -9.03 13.23
C LEU A 15 7.88 -9.31 14.71
N ALA A 16 6.84 -9.65 15.46
CA ALA A 16 6.94 -10.00 16.88
C ALA A 16 7.88 -11.20 17.10
N ARG A 17 7.83 -12.19 16.21
CA ARG A 17 8.77 -13.33 16.22
C ARG A 17 10.21 -12.86 15.98
N THR A 18 10.44 -12.06 14.95
CA THR A 18 11.76 -11.49 14.63
C THR A 18 12.36 -10.75 15.83
N ILE A 19 11.55 -9.93 16.51
CA ILE A 19 11.97 -9.20 17.72
C ILE A 19 12.30 -10.18 18.85
N ALA A 20 11.41 -11.12 19.14
CA ALA A 20 11.58 -12.08 20.24
C ALA A 20 12.81 -12.97 20.07
N GLU A 21 13.05 -13.48 18.85
CA GLU A 21 14.24 -14.27 18.51
C GLU A 21 15.51 -13.43 18.63
N THR A 22 15.48 -12.17 18.18
CA THR A 22 16.64 -11.27 18.29
C THR A 22 16.99 -10.97 19.75
N VAL A 23 15.98 -10.67 20.58
CA VAL A 23 16.20 -10.43 22.02
C VAL A 23 16.76 -11.68 22.70
N ARG A 24 16.29 -12.87 22.33
CA ARG A 24 16.75 -14.14 22.90
C ARG A 24 18.20 -14.45 22.50
N ASP A 25 18.54 -14.24 21.24
CA ASP A 25 19.76 -14.76 20.65
C ASP A 25 20.92 -13.75 20.69
N THR A 26 20.65 -12.46 20.90
CA THR A 26 21.70 -11.45 21.08
C THR A 26 22.29 -11.55 22.49
N PRO A 27 23.59 -11.87 22.65
CA PRO A 27 24.22 -11.94 23.95
C PRO A 27 24.33 -10.54 24.57
N ILE A 28 23.53 -10.26 25.60
CA ILE A 28 23.54 -8.97 26.29
C ILE A 28 24.44 -9.09 27.52
N ARG A 29 25.52 -8.30 27.61
CA ARG A 29 26.20 -8.08 28.90
C ARG A 29 25.33 -7.18 29.76
N LEU A 30 24.58 -7.78 30.68
CA LEU A 30 23.75 -7.04 31.64
C LEU A 30 24.62 -6.08 32.45
N GLY A 31 24.25 -4.79 32.45
CA GLY A 31 24.89 -3.75 33.26
C GLY A 31 26.05 -3.00 32.59
N SER A 32 26.34 -3.24 31.30
CA SER A 32 27.31 -2.42 30.55
C SER A 32 26.63 -1.62 29.43
N PRO A 33 27.07 -0.38 29.14
CA PRO A 33 26.55 0.42 28.02
C PRO A 33 26.69 -0.29 26.67
N GLU A 34 27.71 -1.14 26.51
CA GLU A 34 27.98 -1.85 25.26
C GLU A 34 26.94 -2.96 24.98
N GLY A 35 26.48 -3.68 26.01
CA GLY A 35 25.50 -4.76 25.83
C GLY A 35 24.13 -4.27 25.33
N ALA A 36 23.69 -3.10 25.82
CA ALA A 36 22.45 -2.48 25.33
C ALA A 36 22.60 -1.97 23.89
N ALA A 37 23.77 -1.45 23.52
CA ALA A 37 24.05 -0.99 22.17
C ALA A 37 24.02 -2.15 21.15
N ASP A 38 24.60 -3.30 21.49
CA ASP A 38 24.62 -4.48 20.61
C ASP A 38 23.22 -5.04 20.32
N LEU A 39 22.35 -5.08 21.34
CA LEU A 39 20.96 -5.47 21.17
C LEU A 39 20.19 -4.49 20.29
N VAL A 40 20.33 -3.19 20.54
CA VAL A 40 19.66 -2.14 19.74
C VAL A 40 20.12 -2.20 18.29
N ALA A 41 21.42 -2.35 18.03
CA ALA A 41 21.95 -2.46 16.68
C ALA A 41 21.40 -3.70 15.95
N THR A 42 21.40 -4.86 16.60
CA THR A 42 20.92 -6.11 16.00
C THR A 42 19.42 -6.06 15.73
N LEU A 43 18.63 -5.54 16.68
CA LEU A 43 17.19 -5.31 16.49
C LEU A 43 16.92 -4.36 15.34
N THR A 44 17.65 -3.25 15.28
CA THR A 44 17.48 -2.23 14.23
C THR A 44 17.69 -2.85 12.85
N VAL A 45 18.78 -3.60 12.65
CA VAL A 45 19.08 -4.23 11.36
C VAL A 45 18.03 -5.27 10.98
N LYS A 46 17.63 -6.15 11.89
CA LYS A 46 16.68 -7.22 11.59
C LYS A 46 15.27 -6.69 11.35
N VAL A 47 14.83 -5.69 12.12
CA VAL A 47 13.55 -5.02 11.90
C VAL A 47 13.57 -4.24 10.58
N ALA A 48 14.63 -3.51 10.27
CA ALA A 48 14.76 -2.80 8.99
C ALA A 48 14.75 -3.77 7.80
N ALA A 49 15.42 -4.92 7.91
CA ALA A 49 15.40 -5.96 6.88
C ALA A 49 14.01 -6.58 6.71
N TYR A 50 13.31 -6.89 7.81
CA TYR A 50 11.92 -7.35 7.77
C TYR A 50 11.01 -6.32 7.11
N VAL A 51 11.06 -5.06 7.54
CA VAL A 51 10.24 -3.98 6.99
C VAL A 51 10.54 -3.77 5.51
N GLY A 52 11.82 -3.78 5.10
CA GLY A 52 12.21 -3.67 3.70
C GLY A 52 11.75 -4.86 2.85
N HIS A 53 11.71 -6.07 3.42
CA HIS A 53 11.15 -7.25 2.76
C HIS A 53 9.63 -7.14 2.58
N GLU A 54 8.91 -6.81 3.66
CA GLU A 54 7.44 -6.74 3.64
C GLU A 54 6.91 -5.59 2.80
N LEU A 55 7.54 -4.41 2.86
CA LEU A 55 7.12 -3.24 2.09
C LEU A 55 7.68 -3.26 0.66
N GLY A 56 8.71 -4.08 0.39
CA GLY A 56 9.31 -4.22 -0.91
C GLY A 56 9.92 -2.92 -1.48
N PRO A 57 10.14 -2.84 -2.80
CA PRO A 57 10.70 -1.66 -3.45
C PRO A 57 9.79 -0.42 -3.36
N ASP A 58 8.50 -0.60 -3.07
CA ASP A 58 7.49 0.45 -3.04
C ASP A 58 7.36 1.13 -1.67
N ALA A 59 8.15 0.71 -0.67
CA ALA A 59 8.09 1.21 0.71
C ALA A 59 8.09 2.75 0.82
N LYS A 60 8.93 3.42 0.03
CA LYS A 60 9.01 4.89 -0.02
C LYS A 60 7.68 5.48 -0.50
N VAL A 61 7.15 5.00 -1.63
CA VAL A 61 5.92 5.50 -2.24
C VAL A 61 4.72 5.24 -1.32
N LEU A 62 4.64 4.06 -0.71
CA LEU A 62 3.58 3.73 0.26
C LEU A 62 3.63 4.64 1.49
N GLY A 63 4.83 5.00 1.96
CA GLY A 63 5.00 6.00 3.02
C GLY A 63 4.49 7.38 2.63
N GLU A 64 4.72 7.82 1.39
CA GLU A 64 4.20 9.08 0.86
C GLU A 64 2.67 9.08 0.74
N VAL A 65 2.08 7.96 0.31
CA VAL A 65 0.63 7.76 0.26
C VAL A 65 0.01 7.82 1.67
N GLN A 66 0.61 7.14 2.66
CA GLN A 66 0.13 7.21 4.04
C GLN A 66 0.21 8.63 4.58
N ALA A 67 1.31 9.35 4.35
CA ALA A 67 1.45 10.74 4.76
C ALA A 67 0.39 11.66 4.10
N GLU A 68 -0.02 11.36 2.87
CA GLU A 68 -1.13 12.07 2.23
C GLU A 68 -2.49 11.75 2.88
N ARG A 69 -2.71 10.50 3.28
CA ARG A 69 -3.92 10.13 4.03
C ARG A 69 -4.00 10.83 5.38
N ASP A 70 -2.89 10.94 6.10
CA ASP A 70 -2.82 11.68 7.36
C ASP A 70 -3.14 13.17 7.14
N ARG A 71 -2.65 13.79 6.05
CA ARG A 71 -2.98 15.17 5.69
C ARG A 71 -4.45 15.36 5.35
N GLN A 72 -5.03 14.42 4.62
CA GLN A 72 -6.45 14.45 4.28
C GLN A 72 -7.33 14.29 5.52
N ASP A 73 -6.98 13.39 6.44
CA ASP A 73 -7.70 13.20 7.69
C ASP A 73 -7.59 14.43 8.59
N ALA A 74 -6.42 15.05 8.66
CA ALA A 74 -6.25 16.33 9.37
C ALA A 74 -7.09 17.46 8.75
N LYS A 75 -7.30 17.45 7.44
CA LYS A 75 -8.04 18.49 6.71
C LYS A 75 -9.55 18.29 6.73
N TRP A 76 -10.01 17.05 6.59
CA TRP A 76 -11.41 16.72 6.33
C TRP A 76 -12.04 15.83 7.40
N GLY A 77 -11.25 15.26 8.31
CA GLY A 77 -11.70 14.27 9.28
C GLY A 77 -12.08 12.94 8.63
N GLU A 78 -12.77 12.10 9.40
CA GLU A 78 -13.32 10.82 8.93
C GLU A 78 -14.33 11.05 7.78
N GLN A 79 -14.21 10.29 6.69
CA GLN A 79 -15.09 10.37 5.53
C GLN A 79 -15.78 9.02 5.29
N ASN A 80 -17.12 9.02 5.23
CA ASN A 80 -17.94 7.81 5.08
C ASN A 80 -19.03 8.00 4.01
N HIS A 81 -18.61 8.39 2.80
CA HIS A 81 -19.53 8.68 1.69
C HIS A 81 -20.09 7.39 1.06
N PRO A 82 -21.30 7.42 0.48
CA PRO A 82 -21.79 6.33 -0.37
C PRO A 82 -20.88 6.12 -1.60
N ASN A 83 -20.75 4.87 -2.05
CA ASN A 83 -19.82 4.51 -3.14
C ASN A 83 -20.11 5.23 -4.47
N GLY A 84 -21.38 5.33 -4.87
CA GLY A 84 -21.75 5.96 -6.15
C GLY A 84 -21.30 5.21 -7.42
N THR A 85 -21.03 3.91 -7.29
CA THR A 85 -20.54 3.02 -8.36
C THR A 85 -21.61 2.04 -8.84
N GLY A 86 -21.35 1.32 -9.94
CA GLY A 86 -22.19 0.21 -10.41
C GLY A 86 -23.30 0.56 -11.41
N LEU A 87 -23.36 1.81 -11.87
CA LEU A 87 -24.38 2.30 -12.80
C LEU A 87 -24.13 1.80 -14.24
N ASN A 88 -25.21 1.66 -15.03
CA ASN A 88 -25.12 1.14 -16.41
C ASN A 88 -24.12 1.93 -17.28
N TYR A 89 -24.11 3.26 -17.18
CA TYR A 89 -23.18 4.06 -17.97
C TYR A 89 -21.72 3.86 -17.52
N GLN A 90 -21.45 3.57 -16.24
CA GLN A 90 -20.10 3.29 -15.74
C GLN A 90 -19.57 1.97 -16.30
N ARG A 91 -20.43 0.95 -16.46
CA ARG A 91 -20.07 -0.29 -17.17
C ARG A 91 -19.69 -0.04 -18.63
N HIS A 92 -20.47 0.77 -19.34
CA HIS A 92 -20.14 1.14 -20.72
C HIS A 92 -18.80 1.88 -20.81
N LEU A 93 -18.53 2.82 -19.88
CA LEU A 93 -17.24 3.51 -19.81
C LEU A 93 -16.08 2.57 -19.50
N ALA A 94 -16.27 1.57 -18.62
CA ALA A 94 -15.25 0.57 -18.33
C ALA A 94 -14.89 -0.26 -19.57
N ASP A 95 -15.90 -0.70 -20.33
CA ASP A 95 -15.67 -1.43 -21.59
C ASP A 95 -14.94 -0.56 -22.63
N GLU A 96 -15.27 0.74 -22.71
CA GLU A 96 -14.61 1.70 -23.59
C GLU A 96 -13.14 1.94 -23.21
N GLU A 97 -12.85 2.17 -21.93
CA GLU A 97 -11.48 2.39 -21.44
C GLU A 97 -10.62 1.13 -21.57
N ARG A 98 -11.18 -0.06 -21.29
CA ARG A 98 -10.51 -1.35 -21.57
C ARG A 98 -10.16 -1.49 -23.03
N ALA A 99 -11.13 -1.26 -23.93
CA ALA A 99 -10.89 -1.33 -25.37
C ALA A 99 -9.83 -0.31 -25.84
N ALA A 100 -9.83 0.90 -25.27
CA ALA A 100 -8.86 1.94 -25.55
C ALA A 100 -7.46 1.56 -25.06
N CYS A 101 -7.33 0.99 -23.86
CA CYS A 101 -6.08 0.51 -23.29
C CYS A 101 -5.51 -0.63 -24.13
N ASP A 102 -6.30 -1.66 -24.40
CA ASP A 102 -5.96 -2.78 -25.26
C ASP A 102 -5.48 -2.32 -26.64
N ALA A 103 -6.21 -1.40 -27.27
CA ALA A 103 -5.83 -0.86 -28.56
C ALA A 103 -4.51 -0.07 -28.48
N ALA A 104 -4.30 0.71 -27.43
CA ALA A 104 -3.06 1.46 -27.24
C ALA A 104 -1.86 0.51 -27.11
N PHE A 105 -1.94 -0.51 -26.26
CA PHE A 105 -0.88 -1.50 -26.08
C PHE A 105 -0.63 -2.33 -27.34
N ARG A 106 -1.69 -2.78 -28.03
CA ARG A 106 -1.58 -3.51 -29.31
C ARG A 106 -0.84 -2.71 -30.39
N ASN A 107 -0.97 -1.39 -30.37
CA ASN A 107 -0.33 -0.48 -31.31
C ASN A 107 1.03 0.06 -30.82
N GLY A 108 1.58 -0.44 -29.70
CA GLY A 108 2.84 0.03 -29.14
C GLY A 108 2.80 1.46 -28.58
N ARG A 109 1.61 1.97 -28.28
CA ARG A 109 1.34 3.32 -27.76
C ARG A 109 0.72 3.31 -26.35
N GLY A 110 0.76 2.16 -25.68
CA GLY A 110 0.29 2.00 -24.31
C GLY A 110 1.01 2.97 -23.38
N THR A 111 0.27 3.59 -22.47
CA THR A 111 0.85 4.48 -21.46
C THR A 111 0.22 4.21 -20.11
N TRP A 112 0.88 4.62 -19.04
CA TRP A 112 0.33 4.55 -17.70
C TRP A 112 -1.03 5.23 -17.54
N ARG A 113 -1.31 6.29 -18.30
CA ARG A 113 -2.63 6.93 -18.34
C ARG A 113 -3.71 5.94 -18.80
N HIS A 114 -3.43 5.11 -19.80
CA HIS A 114 -4.39 4.11 -20.30
C HIS A 114 -4.68 3.07 -19.21
N VAL A 115 -3.63 2.55 -18.58
CA VAL A 115 -3.77 1.56 -17.50
C VAL A 115 -4.56 2.14 -16.33
N LEU A 116 -4.19 3.32 -15.83
CA LEU A 116 -4.89 3.92 -14.69
C LEU A 116 -6.35 4.27 -15.02
N ALA A 117 -6.63 4.75 -16.24
CA ALA A 117 -7.99 5.09 -16.66
C ALA A 117 -8.90 3.85 -16.73
N GLU A 118 -8.37 2.74 -17.25
CA GLU A 118 -9.07 1.45 -17.26
C GLU A 118 -9.42 0.98 -15.84
N GLU A 119 -8.44 0.89 -14.95
CA GLU A 119 -8.65 0.43 -13.57
C GLU A 119 -9.66 1.29 -12.80
N VAL A 120 -9.61 2.61 -12.98
CA VAL A 120 -10.58 3.54 -12.37
C VAL A 120 -11.98 3.33 -12.95
N ALA A 121 -12.10 3.11 -14.25
CA ALA A 121 -13.38 2.86 -14.88
C ALA A 121 -13.99 1.52 -14.43
N GLU A 122 -13.17 0.47 -14.30
CA GLU A 122 -13.58 -0.84 -13.77
C GLU A 122 -14.06 -0.73 -12.32
N ALA A 123 -13.31 -0.05 -11.45
CA ALA A 123 -13.74 0.21 -10.08
C ALA A 123 -15.10 0.96 -10.04
N ASN A 124 -15.27 2.00 -10.86
CA ASN A 124 -16.54 2.74 -10.93
C ASN A 124 -17.71 1.89 -11.45
N ALA A 125 -17.45 0.88 -12.26
CA ALA A 125 -18.47 -0.01 -12.81
C ALA A 125 -18.93 -1.11 -11.84
N GLU A 126 -18.20 -1.32 -10.73
CA GLU A 126 -18.51 -2.38 -9.76
C GLU A 126 -19.57 -1.94 -8.74
N SER A 127 -20.55 -2.81 -8.53
CA SER A 127 -21.69 -2.61 -7.63
C SER A 127 -21.59 -3.39 -6.32
N ASP A 128 -20.82 -4.47 -6.30
CA ASP A 128 -20.56 -5.29 -5.13
C ASP A 128 -19.46 -4.64 -4.27
N PRO A 129 -19.71 -4.32 -2.98
CA PRO A 129 -18.73 -3.64 -2.15
C PRO A 129 -17.41 -4.40 -1.92
N MET A 130 -17.46 -5.74 -1.88
CA MET A 130 -16.24 -6.54 -1.68
C MET A 130 -15.38 -6.54 -2.93
N LYS A 131 -16.01 -6.65 -4.10
CA LYS A 131 -15.29 -6.53 -5.38
C LYS A 131 -14.80 -5.11 -5.61
N LEU A 132 -15.60 -4.09 -5.31
CA LEU A 132 -15.18 -2.70 -5.40
C LEU A 132 -13.93 -2.44 -4.56
N ARG A 133 -13.85 -2.99 -3.33
CA ARG A 133 -12.64 -2.90 -2.51
C ARG A 133 -11.43 -3.51 -3.23
N ALA A 134 -11.61 -4.66 -3.88
CA ALA A 134 -10.53 -5.28 -4.65
C ALA A 134 -10.10 -4.40 -5.84
N GLU A 135 -11.04 -3.85 -6.61
CA GLU A 135 -10.74 -2.94 -7.72
C GLU A 135 -10.03 -1.66 -7.25
N LEU A 136 -10.46 -1.06 -6.14
CA LEU A 136 -9.79 0.12 -5.57
C LEU A 136 -8.35 -0.20 -5.13
N VAL A 137 -8.07 -1.43 -4.70
CA VAL A 137 -6.69 -1.86 -4.43
C VAL A 137 -5.89 -1.98 -5.73
N GLN A 138 -6.48 -2.45 -6.83
CA GLN A 138 -5.82 -2.47 -8.15
C GLN A 138 -5.48 -1.06 -8.63
N VAL A 139 -6.43 -0.12 -8.52
CA VAL A 139 -6.21 1.31 -8.82
C VAL A 139 -5.03 1.87 -8.03
N ALA A 140 -5.00 1.63 -6.71
CA ALA A 140 -3.91 2.09 -5.85
C ALA A 140 -2.57 1.46 -6.24
N ALA A 141 -2.55 0.16 -6.55
CA ALA A 141 -1.34 -0.53 -6.99
C ALA A 141 -0.79 0.02 -8.31
N VAL A 142 -1.65 0.34 -9.29
CA VAL A 142 -1.24 0.97 -10.55
C VAL A 142 -0.68 2.37 -10.33
N ALA A 143 -1.30 3.18 -9.45
CA ALA A 143 -0.78 4.49 -9.11
C ALA A 143 0.61 4.40 -8.45
N VAL A 144 0.80 3.49 -7.48
CA VAL A 144 2.09 3.25 -6.82
C VAL A 144 3.14 2.80 -7.83
N ASN A 145 2.80 1.86 -8.72
CA ASN A 145 3.73 1.38 -9.75
C ASN A 145 4.12 2.48 -10.74
N TRP A 146 3.18 3.33 -11.14
CA TRP A 146 3.46 4.46 -12.01
C TRP A 146 4.41 5.47 -11.34
N ILE A 147 4.18 5.82 -10.07
CA ILE A 147 5.12 6.68 -9.32
C ILE A 147 6.51 6.03 -9.28
N GLY A 148 6.59 4.73 -8.96
CA GLY A 148 7.86 4.01 -8.98
C GLY A 148 8.54 4.02 -10.35
N ALA A 149 7.79 3.96 -11.44
CA ALA A 149 8.32 4.07 -12.80
C ALA A 149 8.86 5.47 -13.11
N ILE A 150 8.19 6.53 -12.61
CA ILE A 150 8.70 7.90 -12.68
C ILE A 150 10.00 8.01 -11.91
N ASP A 151 10.03 7.60 -10.64
CA ASP A 151 11.23 7.66 -9.79
C ASP A 151 12.44 6.96 -10.43
N ARG A 152 12.24 5.75 -10.98
CA ARG A 152 13.30 5.02 -11.71
C ARG A 152 13.76 5.72 -12.98
N SER A 153 12.89 6.48 -13.65
CA SER A 153 13.26 7.20 -14.88
C SER A 153 14.07 8.46 -14.63
N GLN A 154 14.07 8.97 -13.40
CA GLN A 154 14.78 10.20 -13.00
C GLN A 154 16.10 9.94 -12.27
N ALA A 155 16.43 8.66 -11.99
CA ALA A 155 17.68 8.23 -11.35
C ALA A 155 18.79 7.99 -12.37
#